data_AF-A0A160FKU0-F1
#
_entry.id   AF-A0A160FKU0-F1
#
_cell.length_a   1.000
_cell.length_b   1.000
_cell.length_c   1.000
_cell.angle_alpha   90.00
_cell.angle_beta   90.00
_cell.angle_gamma   90.00
#
_symmetry.space_group_name_H-M   'P 1'
#
loop_
_entity.id
_entity.type
_entity.pdbx_description
1 polymer ?
#
loop_
_entity_poly.entity_id
_entity_poly.type
_entity_poly.pdbx_seq_one_letter_code
_entity_poly.pdbx_strand_id
1 'polypeptide(L)' 'MASHNFSYNEVNYSVYVTQQKDGRWDWAYTLTKPPIYWKNPEAPAGTPEQAIEEARFDAERRIDAMK' A
#
# COMPACT_ATOMS: atom_id res chain seq x y z
N MET A 1 3.13 -1.43 13.50
CA MET A 1 2.44 -1.65 12.21
C MET A 1 1.08 -0.98 12.29
N ALA A 2 0.78 -0.09 11.35
CA ALA A 2 -0.52 0.57 11.23
C ALA A 2 -1.19 0.13 9.91
N SER A 3 -2.52 0.17 9.86
CA SER A 3 -3.30 -0.22 8.67
C SER A 3 -4.37 0.80 8.34
N HIS A 4 -4.59 1.03 7.04
CA HIS A 4 -5.53 2.01 6.50
C HIS A 4 -6.37 1.37 5.40
N ASN A 5 -7.69 1.56 5.44
CA ASN A 5 -8.61 0.96 4.46
C ASN A 5 -9.08 2.02 3.46
N PHE A 6 -9.14 1.63 2.19
CA PHE A 6 -9.52 2.48 1.07
C PHE A 6 -10.42 1.70 0.09
N SER A 7 -11.06 2.45 -0.79
CA SER A 7 -11.87 1.91 -1.88
C SER A 7 -11.57 2.70 -3.15
N TYR A 8 -11.32 2.00 -4.25
CA TYR A 8 -11.08 2.61 -5.56
C TYR A 8 -11.69 1.72 -6.66
N ASN A 9 -12.49 2.30 -7.55
CA ASN A 9 -13.18 1.56 -8.63
C ASN A 9 -13.88 0.27 -8.15
N GLU A 10 -14.67 0.36 -7.08
CA GLU A 10 -15.40 -0.78 -6.46
C GLU A 10 -14.50 -1.89 -5.87
N VAL A 11 -13.19 -1.70 -5.85
CA VAL A 11 -12.22 -2.58 -5.20
C VAL A 11 -11.83 -2.00 -3.84
N ASN A 12 -12.11 -2.73 -2.77
CA ASN A 12 -11.60 -2.38 -1.44
C ASN A 12 -10.16 -2.86 -1.31
N TYR A 13 -9.33 -2.05 -0.66
CA TYR A 13 -7.95 -2.40 -0.37
C TYR A 13 -7.49 -1.87 0.98
N SER A 14 -6.55 -2.59 1.60
CA SER A 14 -5.97 -2.21 2.90
C SER A 14 -4.48 -1.98 2.73
N VAL A 15 -4.00 -0.80 3.09
CA VAL A 15 -2.58 -0.44 3.15
C VAL A 15 -2.05 -0.73 4.55
N TYR A 16 -0.84 -1.27 4.63
CA TYR A 16 -0.11 -1.56 5.85
C TYR A 16 1.21 -0.83 5.82
N VAL A 17 1.54 -0.10 6.88
CA VAL A 17 2.82 0.59 7.02
C VAL A 17 3.54 0.15 8.27
N THR A 18 4.86 -0.02 8.16
CA THR A 18 5.71 -0.49 9.25
C THR A 18 7.02 0.28 9.26
N GLN A 19 7.35 0.87 10.41
CA GLN A 19 8.63 1.53 10.61
C GLN A 19 9.76 0.48 10.73
N GLN A 20 10.83 0.69 9.98
CA GLN A 20 12.08 -0.07 10.04
C GLN A 20 12.97 0.42 11.19
N LYS A 21 14.01 -0.36 11.53
CA LYS A 21 14.97 -0.02 12.59
C LYS A 21 15.75 1.28 12.31
N ASP A 22 15.91 1.65 11.05
CA ASP A 22 16.61 2.85 10.61
C ASP A 22 15.69 4.10 10.52
N GLY A 23 14.42 3.97 10.93
CA GLY A 23 13.45 5.05 10.93
C GLY A 23 12.66 5.22 9.63
N ARG A 24 13.03 4.54 8.54
CA ARG A 24 12.27 4.52 7.28
C ARG A 24 11.00 3.66 7.40
N TRP A 25 10.12 3.76 6.42
CA TRP A 25 8.81 3.12 6.44
C TRP A 25 8.61 2.18 5.26
N ASP A 26 8.41 0.91 5.57
CA ASP A 26 7.92 -0.06 4.60
C ASP A 26 6.42 0.09 4.42
N TRP A 27 5.95 -0.27 3.24
CA TRP A 27 4.53 -0.37 2.95
C TRP A 27 4.18 -1.65 2.19
N ALA A 28 2.94 -2.09 2.42
CA ALA A 28 2.30 -3.20 1.73
C ALA A 28 0.81 -2.87 1.55
N TYR A 29 0.11 -3.61 0.68
CA TYR A 29 -1.34 -3.56 0.61
C TYR A 29 -1.95 -4.90 0.24
N THR A 30 -3.24 -5.03 0.54
CA THR A 30 -4.09 -6.12 0.06
C THR A 30 -5.23 -5.56 -0.77
N LEU A 31 -5.55 -6.20 -1.90
CA LEU A 31 -6.75 -5.95 -2.69
C LEU A 31 -7.78 -7.02 -2.37
N THR A 32 -9.07 -6.68 -2.40
CA THR A 32 -10.16 -7.65 -2.16
C THR A 32 -10.61 -8.37 -3.42
N LYS A 33 -10.49 -7.75 -4.60
CA LYS A 33 -10.93 -8.29 -5.90
C LYS A 33 -10.03 -7.79 -7.02
N PRO A 34 -9.20 -8.66 -7.63
CA PRO A 34 -8.82 -9.99 -7.14
C PRO A 34 -8.06 -9.93 -5.80
N PRO A 35 -8.07 -11.01 -4.99
CA PRO A 35 -7.31 -11.07 -3.75
C PRO A 35 -5.81 -11.06 -4.04
N ILE A 36 -5.15 -9.95 -3.77
CA ILE A 36 -3.72 -9.76 -4.01
C ILE A 36 -3.09 -9.19 -2.76
N TYR A 37 -1.92 -9.69 -2.40
CA TYR A 37 -1.01 -9.05 -1.46
C TYR A 37 0.20 -8.52 -2.22
N TRP A 38 0.56 -7.26 -2.01
CA TRP A 38 1.77 -6.68 -2.55
C TRP A 38 2.54 -5.96 -1.44
N LYS A 39 3.86 -6.08 -1.47
CA LYS A 39 4.77 -5.39 -0.56
C LYS A 39 5.87 -4.75 -1.38
N ASN A 40 6.26 -3.52 -1.03
CA ASN A 40 7.44 -2.89 -1.60
C ASN A 40 8.69 -3.24 -0.77
N PRO A 41 9.69 -3.95 -1.33
CA PRO A 41 10.94 -4.20 -0.64
C PRO A 41 12.07 -3.23 -1.02
N GLU A 42 11.88 -2.39 -2.05
CA GLU A 42 12.99 -1.71 -2.73
C GLU A 42 13.09 -0.22 -2.38
N ALA A 43 11.96 0.44 -2.09
CA ALA A 43 11.91 1.88 -1.85
C ALA A 43 11.12 2.20 -0.57
N PRO A 44 11.73 2.07 0.63
CA PRO A 44 11.09 2.47 1.87
C PRO A 44 11.00 4.01 1.96
N ALA A 45 9.88 4.51 2.47
CA ALA A 45 9.55 5.92 2.56
C ALA A 45 10.19 6.62 3.77
N GLY A 46 10.31 7.95 3.71
CA GLY A 46 10.87 8.75 4.81
C GLY A 46 9.88 8.98 5.95
N THR A 47 8.58 8.98 5.67
CA THR A 47 7.50 9.24 6.64
C THR A 47 6.38 8.21 6.50
N PRO A 48 5.55 8.00 7.55
CA PRO A 48 4.40 7.12 7.44
C PRO A 48 3.38 7.63 6.42
N GLU A 49 3.19 8.94 6.29
CA GLU A 49 2.27 9.55 5.31
C GLU A 49 2.73 9.26 3.88
N GLN A 50 4.02 9.42 3.60
CA GLN A 50 4.61 9.07 2.30
C GLN A 50 4.42 7.58 2.00
N ALA A 51 4.64 6.70 2.99
CA ALA A 51 4.45 5.26 2.83
C ALA A 51 2.98 4.91 2.49
N ILE A 52 2.01 5.61 3.09
CA ILE A 52 0.59 5.43 2.79
C ILE A 52 0.29 5.92 1.37
N GLU A 53 0.75 7.11 0.99
CA GLU A 53 0.49 7.70 -0.33
C GLU A 53 1.09 6.85 -1.46
N GLU A 54 2.33 6.39 -1.31
CA GLU A 54 2.98 5.50 -2.29
C GLU A 54 2.25 4.16 -2.44
N ALA A 55 1.87 3.54 -1.31
CA ALA A 55 1.13 2.29 -1.33
C ALA A 55 -0.24 2.43 -2.00
N ARG A 56 -0.95 3.54 -1.73
CA ARG A 56 -2.22 3.87 -2.39
C ARG A 56 -2.03 4.07 -3.89
N PHE A 57 -1.03 4.87 -4.27
CA PHE A 57 -0.74 5.14 -5.68
C PHE A 57 -0.43 3.84 -6.45
N ASP A 58 0.40 2.94 -5.91
CA ASP A 58 0.67 1.66 -6.57
C ASP A 58 -0.57 0.75 -6.60
N ALA A 59 -1.34 0.67 -5.51
CA ALA A 59 -2.57 -0.12 -5.46
C ALA A 59 -3.59 0.34 -6.50
N GLU A 60 -3.85 1.65 -6.59
CA GLU A 60 -4.80 2.24 -7.54
C GLU A 60 -4.33 2.04 -8.99
N ARG A 61 -3.03 2.24 -9.27
CA ARG A 61 -2.42 1.95 -10.58
C ARG A 61 -2.62 0.50 -10.99
N ARG A 62 -2.52 -0.45 -10.06
CA ARG A 62 -2.76 -1.87 -10.34
C ARG A 62 -4.22 -2.19 -10.56
N ILE A 63 -5.12 -1.61 -9.78
CA ILE A 63 -6.56 -1.75 -9.98
C ILE A 63 -6.94 -1.28 -11.39
N ASP A 64 -6.39 -0.15 -11.85
CA ASP A 64 -6.61 0.32 -13.21
C ASP A 64 -6.03 -0.61 -14.28
N ALA A 65 -4.88 -1.24 -14.03
CA ALA A 65 -4.27 -2.21 -14.94
C ALA A 65 -5.01 -3.56 -15.01
N MET A 66 -5.95 -3.82 -14.08
CA MET A 66 -6.77 -5.04 -14.05
C MET A 66 -8.12 -4.89 -14.76
N LYS A 67 -8.47 -3.67 -15.20
CA LYS A 67 -9.64 -3.42 -16.06
C LYS A 67 -9.36 -3.87 -17.49
#